data_AF-A0A9E1U8W8-F1
#
_entry.id   AF-A0A9E1U8W8-F1
#
_cell.length_a   1.000
_cell.length_b   1.000
_cell.length_c   1.000
_cell.angle_alpha   90.00
_cell.angle_beta   90.00
_cell.angle_gamma   90.00
#
_symmetry.space_group_name_H-M   'P 1'
#
loop_
_entity.id
_entity.type
_entity.pdbx_description
1 polymer ?
#
loop_
_entity_poly.entity_id
_entity_poly.type
_entity_poly.pdbx_seq_one_letter_code
_entity_poly.pdbx_strand_id
1 'polypeptide(L)'
;MAVIGYHVLYGNHEGVLTENQEYKGKVYLAGSYEVPVNGRYWTGFDRMHPLDGKVREMAWSGVAHSLIAELGVGTVTASTLQLGLTVAVLMAGLGGY
;
A
#
# COMPACT_ATOMS: atom_id res chain seq x y z
N MET A 1 -0.11 9.14 6.47
CA MET A 1 -0.05 7.72 6.06
C MET A 1 -1.44 7.10 5.89
N ALA A 2 -2.36 7.26 6.86
CA ALA A 2 -3.68 6.61 6.84
C ALA A 2 -4.51 6.85 5.57
N VAL A 3 -4.59 8.10 5.08
CA VAL A 3 -5.40 8.44 3.89
C VAL A 3 -4.83 7.81 2.61
N ILE A 4 -3.52 7.94 2.38
CA ILE A 4 -2.86 7.35 1.21
C ILE A 4 -2.96 5.82 1.26
N GLY A 5 -2.65 5.22 2.42
CA GLY A 5 -2.79 3.78 2.62
C GLY A 5 -4.22 3.30 2.37
N TYR A 6 -5.23 4.06 2.80
CA TYR A 6 -6.63 3.74 2.54
C TYR A 6 -6.95 3.76 1.04
N HIS A 7 -6.54 4.79 0.30
CA HIS A 7 -6.78 4.85 -1.14
C HIS A 7 -6.06 3.73 -1.91
N VAL A 8 -4.85 3.37 -1.49
CA VAL A 8 -4.11 2.24 -2.09
C VAL A 8 -4.80 0.92 -1.82
N LEU A 9 -5.23 0.69 -0.57
CA LEU A 9 -5.78 -0.60 -0.15
C LEU A 9 -7.24 -0.80 -0.56
N TYR A 10 -8.03 0.27 -0.71
CA TYR A 10 -9.47 0.18 -0.94
C TYR A 10 -9.92 0.92 -2.21
N GLY A 11 -8.98 1.29 -3.07
CA GLY A 11 -9.26 1.82 -4.40
C GLY A 11 -9.82 0.76 -5.35
N ASN A 12 -10.57 1.24 -6.34
CA ASN A 12 -10.97 0.46 -7.50
C ASN A 12 -10.18 0.96 -8.72
N HIS A 13 -9.79 0.03 -9.59
CA HIS A 13 -9.08 0.35 -10.82
C HIS A 13 -9.71 -0.35 -12.02
N GLU A 14 -9.71 0.32 -13.16
CA GLU A 14 -10.19 -0.26 -14.40
C GLU A 14 -9.11 -1.16 -15.04
N GLY A 15 -9.41 -2.44 -15.20
CA GLY A 15 -8.60 -3.37 -15.98
C GLY A 15 -9.29 -3.72 -17.29
N VAL A 16 -8.56 -3.57 -18.41
CA VAL A 16 -9.09 -3.87 -19.75
C VAL A 16 -8.50 -5.18 -20.27
N LEU A 17 -9.38 -6.06 -20.78
CA LEU A 17 -9.02 -7.26 -21.54
C LEU A 17 -9.31 -7.03 -23.02
N THR A 18 -8.30 -7.21 -23.88
CA THR A 18 -8.42 -7.04 -25.34
C THR A 18 -9.01 -8.26 -26.04
N GLU A 19 -8.97 -9.41 -25.38
CA GLU A 19 -9.47 -10.69 -25.88
C GLU A 19 -10.01 -11.53 -24.71
N ASN A 20 -10.75 -12.59 -25.03
CA ASN A 20 -11.26 -13.51 -24.02
C ASN A 20 -10.10 -14.29 -23.39
N GLN A 21 -10.07 -14.37 -22.06
CA GLN A 21 -9.06 -15.11 -21.33
C GLN A 21 -9.71 -16.08 -20.33
N GLU A 22 -9.22 -17.31 -20.28
CA GLU A 22 -9.65 -18.29 -19.29
C GLU A 22 -8.71 -18.28 -18.09
N TYR A 23 -9.29 -18.27 -16.90
CA TYR A 23 -8.54 -18.40 -15.65
C TYR A 23 -9.32 -19.26 -14.66
N LYS A 24 -8.69 -20.34 -14.16
CA LYS A 24 -9.28 -21.32 -13.23
C LYS A 24 -10.67 -21.84 -13.66
N GLY A 25 -10.82 -22.16 -14.94
CA GLY A 25 -12.07 -22.69 -15.50
C GLY A 25 -13.18 -21.65 -15.70
N LYS A 26 -12.88 -20.36 -15.49
CA LYS A 26 -13.79 -19.24 -15.78
C LYS A 26 -13.28 -18.44 -16.97
N VAL A 27 -14.15 -18.22 -17.95
CA VAL A 27 -13.86 -17.34 -19.08
C VAL A 27 -14.20 -15.90 -18.71
N TYR A 28 -13.23 -15.02 -18.90
CA TYR A 28 -13.35 -13.57 -18.84
C TYR A 28 -13.40 -13.05 -20.27
N LEU A 29 -14.45 -12.32 -20.61
CA LEU A 29 -14.62 -11.79 -21.96
C LEU A 29 -13.73 -10.57 -22.18
N ALA A 30 -13.47 -10.23 -23.44
CA ALA A 30 -12.90 -8.92 -23.77
C ALA A 30 -13.80 -7.80 -23.25
N GLY A 31 -13.21 -6.76 -22.65
CA GLY A 31 -13.95 -5.64 -22.08
C GLY A 31 -13.22 -4.94 -20.93
N SER A 32 -13.87 -3.90 -20.41
CA SER A 32 -13.44 -3.16 -19.23
C SER A 32 -14.06 -3.73 -17.96
N TYR A 33 -13.24 -3.87 -16.92
CA TYR A 33 -13.63 -4.39 -15.62
C TYR A 33 -13.19 -3.43 -14.52
N GLU A 34 -14.10 -3.09 -13.61
CA GLU A 34 -13.72 -2.45 -12.36
C GLU A 34 -13.22 -3.53 -11.39
N VAL A 35 -11.98 -3.40 -10.94
CA VAL A 35 -11.32 -4.38 -10.06
C VAL A 35 -10.93 -3.69 -8.76
N PRO A 36 -11.52 -4.11 -7.63
CA PRO A 36 -11.17 -3.57 -6.32
C PRO A 36 -9.83 -4.14 -5.81
N VAL A 37 -9.07 -3.33 -5.08
CA VAL A 37 -7.87 -3.81 -4.38
C VAL A 37 -8.24 -4.70 -3.19
N ASN A 38 -9.35 -4.40 -2.51
CA ASN A 38 -9.89 -5.21 -1.39
C ASN A 38 -8.87 -5.50 -0.27
N GLY A 39 -8.08 -4.50 0.10
CA GLY A 39 -7.08 -4.60 1.15
C GLY A 39 -5.85 -5.45 0.79
N ARG A 40 -5.74 -5.93 -0.46
CA ARG A 40 -4.62 -6.76 -0.89
C ARG A 40 -3.33 -5.94 -0.91
N TYR A 41 -2.34 -6.41 -0.17
CA TYR A 41 -0.96 -5.94 -0.31
C TYR A 41 -0.37 -6.34 -1.68
N TRP A 42 0.72 -5.71 -2.12
CA TRP A 42 1.25 -5.91 -3.48
C TRP A 42 1.56 -7.38 -3.82
N THR A 43 1.94 -8.19 -2.82
CA THR A 43 2.19 -9.64 -2.97
C THR A 43 0.92 -10.49 -2.97
N GLY A 44 -0.23 -9.93 -2.59
CA GLY A 44 -1.52 -10.62 -2.50
C GLY A 44 -2.29 -10.69 -3.81
N PHE A 45 -1.77 -10.09 -4.88
CA PHE A 45 -2.34 -10.18 -6.23
C PHE A 45 -1.84 -11.44 -6.94
N ASP A 46 -2.75 -12.18 -7.59
CA ASP A 46 -2.34 -13.34 -8.38
C ASP A 46 -1.78 -12.88 -9.74
N ARG A 47 -0.49 -13.12 -9.96
CA ARG A 47 0.17 -12.73 -11.22
C ARG A 47 -0.36 -13.49 -12.44
N MET A 48 -1.00 -14.64 -12.24
CA MET A 48 -1.61 -15.42 -13.31
C MET A 48 -3.05 -15.00 -13.61
N HIS A 49 -3.68 -14.21 -12.73
CA HIS A 49 -5.05 -13.72 -12.98
C HIS A 49 -5.00 -12.58 -14.02
N PRO A 50 -5.86 -12.62 -15.06
CA PRO A 50 -5.74 -11.78 -16.27
C PRO A 50 -5.83 -10.28 -16.00
N LEU A 51 -6.44 -9.88 -14.88
CA LEU A 51 -6.60 -8.49 -14.48
C LEU A 51 -5.71 -8.08 -13.29
N ASP A 52 -5.30 -9.03 -12.44
CA ASP A 52 -4.67 -8.71 -11.15
C ASP A 52 -3.29 -8.09 -11.32
N GLY A 53 -2.52 -8.54 -12.32
CA GLY A 53 -1.20 -7.98 -12.62
C GLY A 53 -1.26 -6.49 -12.96
N LYS A 54 -2.20 -6.11 -13.83
CA LYS A 54 -2.41 -4.71 -14.24
C LYS A 54 -2.88 -3.87 -13.05
N VAL A 55 -3.86 -4.37 -12.31
CA VAL A 55 -4.45 -3.67 -11.15
C VAL A 55 -3.44 -3.49 -10.03
N ARG A 56 -2.58 -4.48 -9.78
CA ARG A 56 -1.48 -4.38 -8.83
C ARG A 56 -0.58 -3.18 -9.15
N GLU A 57 -0.20 -2.98 -10.41
CA GLU A 57 0.71 -1.90 -10.79
C GLU A 57 0.07 -0.52 -10.70
N MET A 58 -1.25 -0.44 -10.89
CA MET A 58 -2.00 0.79 -10.67
C MET A 58 -2.17 1.12 -9.19
N ALA A 59 -2.57 0.14 -8.37
CA ALA A 59 -2.78 0.29 -6.94
C ALA A 59 -1.46 0.54 -6.18
N TRP A 60 -0.50 -0.34 -6.41
CA TRP A 60 0.83 -0.35 -5.80
C TRP A 60 1.88 0.23 -6.76
N SER A 61 1.59 1.41 -7.30
CA SER A 61 2.51 2.13 -8.18
C SER A 61 3.81 2.52 -7.45
N GLY A 62 4.84 2.89 -8.21
CA GLY A 62 6.08 3.42 -7.62
C GLY A 62 5.84 4.65 -6.74
N VAL A 63 4.92 5.53 -7.14
CA VAL A 63 4.53 6.72 -6.37
C VAL A 63 3.84 6.33 -5.07
N ALA A 64 2.90 5.36 -5.12
CA ALA A 64 2.23 4.86 -3.92
C ALA A 64 3.24 4.27 -2.91
N HIS A 65 4.19 3.47 -3.38
CA HIS A 65 5.27 2.93 -2.54
C HIS A 65 6.12 4.05 -1.93
N SER A 66 6.58 5.01 -2.73
CA SER A 66 7.42 6.11 -2.24
C SER A 66 6.71 6.97 -1.21
N LEU A 67 5.46 7.37 -1.46
CA LEU A 67 4.68 8.17 -0.51
C LEU A 67 4.45 7.45 0.82
N ILE A 68 4.14 6.15 0.77
CA ILE A 68 3.99 5.35 1.99
C ILE A 68 5.33 5.24 2.73
N ALA A 69 6.44 5.01 2.02
CA ALA A 69 7.76 4.91 2.61
C ALA A 69 8.21 6.22 3.27
N GLU A 70 8.11 7.36 2.58
CA GLU A 70 8.50 8.68 3.09
C GLU A 70 7.71 9.07 4.35
N LEU A 71 6.40 8.86 4.33
CA LEU A 71 5.55 9.14 5.49
C LEU A 71 5.85 8.21 6.67
N GLY A 72 6.19 6.94 6.39
CA GLY A 72 6.63 5.99 7.40
C GLY A 72 7.93 6.42 8.07
N VAL A 73 8.95 6.74 7.27
CA VAL A 73 10.26 7.20 7.78
C VAL A 73 10.12 8.49 8.58
N GLY A 74 9.35 9.46 8.10
CA GLY A 74 9.10 10.72 8.81
C GLY A 74 8.43 10.49 10.18
N THR A 75 7.44 9.61 10.23
CA THR A 75 6.73 9.28 11.48
C THR A 75 7.65 8.59 12.49
N VAL A 76 8.45 7.61 12.04
CA VAL A 76 9.41 6.90 12.91
C VAL A 76 10.50 7.85 13.41
N THR A 77 11.03 8.72 12.54
CA THR A 77 12.05 9.71 12.92
C THR A 77 11.53 10.65 14.00
N ALA A 78 10.33 11.22 13.80
CA ALA A 78 9.72 12.12 14.78
C ALA A 78 9.46 11.42 16.13
N SER A 79 8.93 10.20 16.09
CA SER A 79 8.62 9.42 17.29
C SER A 79 9.90 9.05 18.06
N THR A 80 10.96 8.65 17.34
CA THR A 80 12.25 8.30 17.94
C THR A 80 12.89 9.52 18.60
N LEU A 81 12.83 10.69 17.95
CA LEU A 81 13.33 11.94 18.53
C LEU A 81 12.56 12.32 19.81
N GLN A 82 11.23 12.25 19.78
CA GLN A 82 10.38 12.54 20.95
C GLN A 82 10.68 11.59 22.12
N LEU A 83 10.81 10.29 21.85
CA LEU A 83 11.17 9.30 22.87
C LEU A 83 12.57 9.56 23.43
N GLY A 84 13.56 9.82 22.56
CA GLY A 84 14.92 10.12 22.98
C GLY A 84 15.01 11.36 23.86
N LEU A 85 14.35 12.45 23.47
CA LEU A 85 14.28 13.67 24.28
C LEU A 85 13.57 13.45 25.62
N THR A 86 12.48 12.68 25.61
CA THR A 86 11.73 12.35 26.83
C THR A 86 12.60 11.56 27.81
N VAL A 87 13.32 10.55 27.31
CA VAL A 87 14.28 9.77 28.11
C VAL A 87 15.40 10.66 28.64
N ALA A 88 15.97 11.55 27.82
CA ALA A 88 17.02 12.46 28.26
C ALA A 88 16.55 13.41 29.38
N VAL A 89 15.33 13.96 29.26
CA VAL A 89 14.72 14.81 30.30
C VAL A 89 14.48 14.02 31.58
N LEU A 90 13.96 12.80 31.49
CA LEU A 90 13.75 11.94 32.66
C LEU A 90 15.08 11.65 33.38
N MET A 91 16.13 11.31 32.64
CA MET A 91 17.44 11.02 33.22
C MET A 91 18.08 12.27 33.84
N ALA A 92 17.95 13.44 33.21
CA ALA A 92 18.43 14.70 33.78
C ALA A 92 17.67 15.06 35.08
N GLY A 93 16.35 14.84 35.12
CA GLY A 93 15.54 15.06 36.33
C GLY A 93 15.83 14.05 37.45
N LEU A 94 16.18 12.81 37.12
CA LEU A 94 16.52 11.75 38.08
C LEU A 94 18.01 11.76 38.53
N GLY A 95 18.89 12.46 37.81
CA GLY A 95 20.30 12.62 38.18
C GLY A 95 20.63 14.00 38.77
N GLY A 96 19.65 14.90 38.81
CA GLY A 96 19.80 16.30 39.21
C GLY A 96 19.61 16.58 40.70
N TYR A 97 19.77 15.58 41.57
CA TYR A 97 19.80 15.69 43.03
C TYR A 97 21.09 15.10 43.61
#